data_AF-A0A0N4XMK8-F1
#
_entry.id   AF-A0A0N4XMK8-F1
#
_cell.length_a   1.000
_cell.length_b   1.000
_cell.length_c   1.000
_cell.angle_alpha   90.00
_cell.angle_beta   90.00
_cell.angle_gamma   90.00
#
_symmetry.space_group_name_H-M   'P 1'
#
loop_
_entity.id
_entity.type
_entity.pdbx_description
1 polymer ?
#
loop_
_entity_poly.entity_id
_entity_poly.type
_entity_poly.pdbx_seq_one_letter_code
_entity_poly.pdbx_strand_id
1 'polypeptide(L)'
;MFQSTVNRSQLLTYEMAQKPHHIGVRKSWLSWHSQNLEEFKQSQPLMVVHDEVIRRFIRGFFPQNVVINGEEIVIKRRGNVVYVAGFLQYSRRLDIRRIYWMFGFTEQFLSILLKQPVKLEFAFVESEADVAYNYI
;
A
#
# COMPACT_ATOMS: atom_id res chain seq x y z
N MET A 1 -0.60 -18.08 0.76
CA MET A 1 -1.10 -18.17 2.14
C MET A 1 0.04 -18.66 3.00
N PHE A 2 0.34 -17.97 4.10
CA PHE A 2 1.51 -18.32 4.90
C PHE A 2 1.27 -19.62 5.68
N GLN A 3 2.29 -20.48 5.71
CA GLN A 3 2.27 -21.75 6.43
C GLN A 3 3.02 -21.59 7.75
N SER A 4 2.59 -22.30 8.79
CA SER A 4 3.28 -22.27 10.09
C SER A 4 4.72 -22.76 9.95
N THR A 5 5.67 -22.02 10.49
CA THR A 5 7.06 -22.43 10.62
C THR A 5 7.27 -23.15 11.96
N VAL A 6 8.23 -24.07 11.99
CA VAL A 6 8.51 -24.88 13.20
C VAL A 6 8.95 -24.02 14.38
N ASN A 7 9.69 -22.94 14.12
CA ASN A 7 10.31 -22.09 15.14
C ASN A 7 9.60 -20.75 15.36
N ARG A 8 8.44 -20.53 14.74
CA ARG A 8 7.74 -19.23 14.76
C ARG A 8 8.64 -18.06 14.38
N SER A 9 9.48 -18.25 13.37
CA SER A 9 10.50 -17.27 12.99
C SER A 9 10.00 -16.21 12.02
N GLN A 10 8.83 -16.40 11.39
CA GLN A 10 8.34 -15.48 10.39
C GLN A 10 7.35 -14.48 11.00
N LEU A 11 7.70 -13.19 10.91
CA LEU A 11 6.82 -12.09 11.30
C LEU A 11 5.70 -11.92 10.26
N LEU A 12 4.48 -11.75 10.76
CA LEU A 12 3.31 -11.37 9.98
C LEU A 12 2.69 -10.10 10.54
N THR A 13 2.32 -9.22 9.62
CA THR A 13 1.41 -8.11 9.87
C THR A 13 -0.03 -8.60 10.03
N TYR A 14 -0.88 -7.70 10.49
CA TYR A 14 -2.31 -7.95 10.63
C TYR A 14 -2.97 -8.40 9.31
N GLU A 15 -2.69 -7.70 8.21
CA GLU A 15 -3.30 -7.99 6.90
C GLU A 15 -2.82 -9.33 6.31
N MET A 16 -1.55 -9.69 6.50
CA MET A 16 -0.97 -10.97 6.07
C MET A 16 -1.44 -12.16 6.90
N ALA A 17 -1.63 -11.98 8.22
CA ALA A 17 -2.10 -13.03 9.11
C ALA A 17 -3.52 -13.50 8.80
N GLN A 18 -4.27 -12.69 8.05
CA GLN A 18 -5.69 -12.88 7.89
C GLN A 18 -6.08 -13.56 6.57
N LYS A 19 -6.87 -14.63 6.68
CA LYS A 19 -7.31 -15.45 5.52
C LYS A 19 -8.26 -14.67 4.59
N PRO A 20 -8.29 -14.97 3.27
CA PRO A 20 -9.13 -14.24 2.31
C PRO A 20 -10.63 -14.24 2.62
N HIS A 21 -11.19 -15.34 3.15
CA HIS A 21 -12.61 -15.43 3.50
C HIS A 21 -13.05 -14.54 4.67
N HIS A 22 -12.11 -13.87 5.34
CA HIS A 22 -12.44 -12.92 6.39
C HIS A 22 -12.43 -11.45 5.93
N ILE A 23 -12.30 -11.21 4.63
CA ILE A 23 -12.51 -9.89 4.03
C ILE A 23 -13.96 -9.46 4.30
N GLY A 24 -14.14 -8.26 4.83
CA GLY A 24 -15.44 -7.70 5.23
C GLY A 24 -15.88 -8.05 6.66
N VAL A 25 -15.12 -8.88 7.39
CA VAL A 25 -15.43 -9.23 8.79
C VAL A 25 -14.33 -8.78 9.73
N ARG A 26 -13.09 -9.20 9.46
CA ARG A 26 -11.91 -8.87 10.29
C ARG A 26 -10.95 -7.95 9.54
N LYS A 27 -10.68 -8.25 8.27
CA LYS A 27 -9.89 -7.38 7.39
C LYS A 27 -10.79 -6.65 6.41
N SER A 28 -10.32 -5.50 5.95
CA SER A 28 -11.04 -4.68 4.98
C SER A 28 -10.41 -4.78 3.58
N TRP A 29 -10.75 -3.85 2.70
CA TRP A 29 -10.19 -3.74 1.37
C TRP A 29 -9.00 -2.78 1.34
N LEU A 30 -8.00 -3.12 0.54
CA LEU A 30 -6.81 -2.29 0.30
C LEU A 30 -7.01 -1.28 -0.85
N SER A 31 -8.08 -1.41 -1.62
CA SER A 31 -8.47 -0.42 -2.63
C SER A 31 -9.92 -0.03 -2.43
N TRP A 32 -10.17 1.28 -2.36
CA TRP A 32 -11.49 1.86 -2.18
C TRP A 32 -11.84 2.73 -3.38
N HIS A 33 -12.86 2.31 -4.13
CA HIS A 33 -13.40 3.03 -5.28
C HIS A 33 -14.86 2.64 -5.55
N SER A 34 -15.59 3.47 -6.29
CA SER A 34 -17.03 3.25 -6.60
C SER A 34 -17.29 2.24 -7.72
N GLN A 35 -16.30 1.94 -8.57
CA GLN A 35 -16.50 1.12 -9.79
C GLN A 35 -16.87 -0.36 -9.54
N ASN A 36 -16.80 -0.84 -8.29
CA ASN A 36 -17.27 -2.19 -7.93
C ASN A 36 -18.74 -2.21 -7.49
N LEU A 37 -19.40 -1.06 -7.40
CA LEU A 37 -20.82 -0.96 -7.12
C LEU A 37 -21.63 -1.42 -8.34
N GLU A 38 -22.83 -1.94 -8.11
CA GLU A 38 -23.65 -2.56 -9.14
C GLU A 38 -23.93 -1.65 -10.33
N GLU A 39 -24.17 -0.36 -10.04
CA GLU A 39 -24.53 0.67 -11.01
C GLU A 39 -23.33 1.23 -11.82
N PHE A 40 -22.10 1.04 -11.33
CA PHE A 40 -20.90 1.74 -11.84
C PHE A 40 -19.83 0.80 -12.42
N LYS A 41 -20.22 -0.34 -13.00
CA LYS A 41 -19.25 -1.38 -13.45
C LYS A 41 -18.44 -1.03 -14.71
N GLN A 42 -18.68 0.10 -15.36
CA GLN A 42 -18.14 0.41 -16.68
C GLN A 42 -16.60 0.48 -16.74
N SER A 43 -15.93 0.91 -15.68
CA SER A 43 -14.46 1.10 -15.68
C SER A 43 -13.71 0.23 -14.67
N GLN A 44 -14.32 -0.88 -14.22
CA GLN A 44 -13.71 -1.79 -13.26
C GLN A 44 -12.32 -2.31 -13.70
N PRO A 45 -12.12 -2.83 -14.93
CA PRO A 45 -10.81 -3.36 -15.33
C PRO A 45 -9.71 -2.30 -15.34
N LEU A 46 -10.05 -1.08 -15.77
CA LEU A 46 -9.11 0.03 -15.83
C LEU A 46 -8.63 0.43 -14.43
N MET A 47 -9.53 0.47 -13.44
CA MET A 47 -9.15 0.79 -12.06
C MET A 47 -8.20 -0.25 -11.45
N VAL A 48 -8.42 -1.53 -11.73
CA VAL A 48 -7.53 -2.61 -11.28
C VAL A 48 -6.13 -2.45 -11.89
N VAL A 49 -6.04 -2.14 -13.18
CA VAL A 49 -4.75 -1.87 -13.84
C VAL A 49 -4.06 -0.66 -13.21
N HIS A 50 -4.79 0.44 -12.96
CA HIS A 50 -4.25 1.63 -12.30
C HIS A 50 -3.71 1.29 -10.90
N ASP A 51 -4.44 0.51 -10.11
CA ASP A 51 -4.01 0.06 -8.78
C ASP A 51 -2.73 -0.76 -8.82
N GLU A 52 -2.64 -1.71 -9.75
CA GLU A 52 -1.45 -2.53 -9.93
C GLU A 52 -0.23 -1.70 -10.35
N VAL A 53 -0.41 -0.74 -11.26
CA VAL A 53 0.66 0.18 -11.69
C VAL A 53 1.17 0.99 -10.49
N ILE A 54 0.27 1.56 -9.69
CA ILE A 54 0.64 2.34 -8.49
C ILE A 54 1.40 1.45 -7.50
N ARG A 55 0.89 0.25 -7.20
CA ARG A 55 1.51 -0.69 -6.25
C ARG A 55 2.92 -1.08 -6.70
N ARG A 56 3.07 -1.47 -7.97
CA ARG A 56 4.38 -1.87 -8.52
C ARG A 56 5.36 -0.71 -8.56
N PHE A 57 4.90 0.48 -8.94
CA PHE A 57 5.74 1.68 -8.95
C PHE A 57 6.28 2.00 -7.56
N ILE A 58 5.41 2.02 -6.54
CA ILE A 58 5.83 2.31 -5.16
C ILE A 58 6.80 1.25 -4.63
N ARG A 59 6.53 -0.04 -4.87
CA ARG A 59 7.45 -1.11 -4.48
C ARG A 59 8.82 -0.98 -5.15
N GLY A 60 8.84 -0.63 -6.44
CA GLY A 60 10.09 -0.47 -7.19
C GLY A 60 10.85 0.81 -6.84
N PHE A 61 10.16 1.90 -6.52
CA PHE A 61 10.76 3.21 -6.25
C PHE A 61 11.24 3.37 -4.79
N PHE A 62 10.59 2.67 -3.85
CA PHE A 62 10.94 2.67 -2.43
C PHE A 62 11.48 1.29 -1.93
N PRO A 63 12.46 0.66 -2.60
CA PRO A 63 12.78 -0.75 -2.40
C PRO A 63 13.35 -1.09 -1.01
N GLN A 64 13.96 -0.12 -0.32
CA GLN A 64 14.55 -0.31 1.02
C GLN A 64 13.70 0.25 2.15
N ASN A 65 12.59 0.90 1.81
CA ASN A 65 11.79 1.69 2.75
C ASN A 65 10.37 1.15 2.87
N VAL A 66 9.95 0.22 2.02
CA VAL A 66 8.61 -0.35 2.12
C VAL A 66 8.66 -1.53 3.09
N VAL A 67 7.82 -1.47 4.12
CA VAL A 67 7.74 -2.50 5.16
C VAL A 67 7.37 -3.86 4.55
N ILE A 68 8.14 -4.90 4.91
CA ILE A 68 7.94 -6.33 4.66
C ILE A 68 7.89 -6.71 3.17
N ASN A 69 6.78 -6.44 2.47
CA ASN A 69 6.60 -6.77 1.04
C ASN A 69 5.88 -5.67 0.23
N GLY A 70 5.48 -4.56 0.85
CA GLY A 70 4.71 -3.51 0.17
C GLY A 70 3.35 -3.93 -0.36
N GLU A 71 2.81 -5.02 0.18
CA GLU A 71 1.50 -5.55 -0.22
C GLU A 71 0.34 -4.77 0.38
N GLU A 72 0.59 -4.08 1.49
CA GLU A 72 -0.43 -3.43 2.32
C GLU A 72 -0.62 -1.94 2.00
N ILE A 73 -0.26 -1.54 0.78
CA ILE A 73 -0.56 -0.19 0.31
C ILE A 73 -2.08 -0.03 0.21
N VAL A 74 -2.61 1.02 0.83
CA VAL A 74 -4.02 1.36 0.80
C VAL A 74 -4.25 2.46 -0.23
N ILE A 75 -5.05 2.17 -1.26
CA ILE A 75 -5.41 3.14 -2.30
C ILE A 75 -6.84 3.59 -2.05
N LYS A 76 -7.05 4.90 -1.97
CA LYS A 76 -8.37 5.51 -1.77
C LYS A 76 -8.65 6.47 -2.90
N ARG A 77 -9.74 6.26 -3.64
CA ARG A 77 -10.19 7.20 -4.68
C ARG A 77 -11.35 8.03 -4.15
N ARG A 78 -11.18 9.34 -4.14
CA ARG A 78 -12.24 10.30 -3.77
C ARG A 78 -12.46 11.23 -4.96
N GLY A 79 -13.53 10.96 -5.71
CA GLY A 79 -13.74 11.63 -7.00
C GLY A 79 -12.55 11.41 -7.94
N ASN A 80 -11.95 12.49 -8.41
CA ASN A 80 -10.79 12.43 -9.32
C ASN A 80 -9.44 12.31 -8.59
N VAL A 81 -9.40 12.41 -7.26
CA VAL A 81 -8.13 12.37 -6.51
C VAL A 81 -7.83 10.95 -6.04
N VAL A 82 -6.59 10.51 -6.26
CA VAL A 82 -6.08 9.22 -5.80
C VAL A 82 -5.16 9.44 -4.62
N TYR A 83 -5.56 8.94 -3.45
CA TYR A 83 -4.74 8.93 -2.25
C TYR A 83 -4.08 7.57 -2.11
N VAL A 84 -2.77 7.56 -1.90
CA VAL A 84 -2.01 6.34 -1.68
C VAL A 84 -1.39 6.42 -0.30
N ALA A 85 -1.80 5.51 0.56
CA ALA A 85 -1.42 5.45 1.95
C ALA A 85 -0.72 4.13 2.28
N GLY A 86 0.09 4.14 3.33
CA GLY A 86 0.75 2.94 3.83
C GLY A 86 1.81 3.28 4.86
N PHE A 87 2.63 2.28 5.16
CA PHE A 87 3.76 2.42 6.08
C PHE A 87 5.08 2.36 5.32
N LEU A 88 5.99 3.27 5.67
CA LEU A 88 7.37 3.22 5.23
C LEU A 88 8.29 3.03 6.43
N GLN A 89 9.16 2.03 6.35
CA GLN A 89 10.25 1.86 7.28
C GLN A 89 11.34 2.87 6.98
N TYR A 90 11.81 3.55 8.02
CA TYR A 90 13.03 4.32 7.93
C TYR A 90 13.95 4.03 9.10
N SER A 91 15.18 3.66 8.77
CA SER A 91 16.26 3.58 9.74
C SER A 91 16.56 4.97 10.32
N ARG A 92 17.16 4.99 11.52
CA ARG A 92 17.35 6.14 12.43
C ARG A 92 17.92 7.44 11.84
N ARG A 93 18.36 7.46 10.57
CA ARG A 93 18.79 8.65 9.84
C ARG A 93 17.87 8.92 8.65
N LEU A 94 16.76 9.59 8.91
CA LEU A 94 15.85 10.14 7.91
C LEU A 94 16.52 11.33 7.19
N ASP A 95 16.89 11.17 5.93
CA ASP A 95 17.22 12.33 5.08
C ASP A 95 15.92 12.97 4.58
N ILE A 96 15.42 13.91 5.36
CA ILE A 96 14.15 14.61 5.14
C ILE A 96 14.07 15.21 3.73
N ARG A 97 15.16 15.78 3.21
CA ARG A 97 15.16 16.44 1.89
C ARG A 97 14.97 15.43 0.77
N ARG A 98 15.67 14.30 0.85
CA ARG A 98 15.52 13.19 -0.10
C ARG A 98 14.10 12.64 -0.07
N ILE A 99 13.50 12.51 1.10
CA ILE A 99 12.14 12.00 1.26
C ILE A 99 11.13 12.93 0.60
N TYR A 100 11.16 14.23 0.91
CA TYR A 100 10.27 15.19 0.26
C TYR A 100 10.44 15.24 -1.24
N TRP A 101 11.69 15.12 -1.74
CA TRP A 101 11.94 15.02 -3.17
C TRP A 101 11.32 13.75 -3.78
N MET A 102 11.50 12.60 -3.14
CA MET A 102 10.91 11.32 -3.58
C MET A 102 9.38 11.37 -3.59
N PHE A 103 8.76 12.00 -2.59
CA PHE A 103 7.32 12.19 -2.51
C PHE A 103 6.83 13.10 -3.65
N GLY A 104 7.46 14.27 -3.82
CA GLY A 104 7.11 15.21 -4.88
C GLY A 104 7.28 14.61 -6.29
N PHE A 105 8.37 13.87 -6.51
CA PHE A 105 8.60 13.14 -7.75
C PHE A 105 7.49 12.10 -8.01
N THR A 106 7.16 11.29 -7.01
CA THR A 106 6.16 10.23 -7.15
C THR A 106 4.77 10.80 -7.41
N GLU A 107 4.36 11.83 -6.65
CA GLU A 107 3.08 12.52 -6.86
C GLU A 107 3.00 13.10 -8.27
N GLN A 108 4.03 13.82 -8.71
CA GLN A 108 4.01 14.45 -10.02
C GLN A 108 4.04 13.42 -11.16
N PHE A 109 4.90 12.40 -11.06
CA PHE A 109 5.02 11.35 -12.07
C PHE A 109 3.71 10.57 -12.23
N LEU A 110 3.15 10.06 -11.12
CA LEU A 110 1.90 9.31 -11.17
C LEU A 110 0.73 10.20 -11.61
N SER A 111 0.74 11.49 -11.26
CA SER A 111 -0.30 12.42 -11.71
C SER A 111 -0.27 12.63 -13.22
N ILE A 112 0.92 12.76 -13.82
CA ILE A 112 1.09 12.88 -15.28
C ILE A 112 0.72 11.58 -15.98
N LEU A 113 1.06 10.43 -15.40
CA LEU A 113 0.80 9.11 -15.97
C LEU A 113 -0.70 8.79 -16.00
N LEU A 114 -1.38 8.95 -14.85
CA LEU A 114 -2.78 8.58 -14.69
C LEU A 114 -3.76 9.68 -15.13
N LYS A 115 -3.27 10.90 -15.41
CA LYS A 115 -4.07 12.10 -15.69
C LYS A 115 -5.02 12.48 -14.55
N GLN A 116 -4.63 12.15 -13.32
CA GLN A 116 -5.41 12.38 -12.11
C GLN A 116 -4.47 12.88 -11.01
N PRO A 117 -4.89 13.82 -10.15
CA PRO A 117 -4.06 14.23 -9.02
C PRO A 117 -3.84 13.06 -8.05
N VAL A 118 -2.57 12.76 -7.78
CA VAL A 118 -2.13 11.72 -6.84
C VAL A 118 -1.55 12.37 -5.59
N LYS A 119 -1.94 11.85 -4.42
CA LYS A 119 -1.45 12.32 -3.12
C LYS A 119 -0.93 11.15 -2.30
N LEU A 120 0.25 11.32 -1.71
CA LEU A 120 0.88 10.30 -0.86
C LEU A 120 0.66 10.61 0.62
N GLU A 121 0.14 9.64 1.35
CA GLU A 121 -0.15 9.69 2.79
C GLU A 121 0.55 8.52 3.50
N PHE A 122 1.89 8.55 3.52
CA PHE A 122 2.67 7.52 4.20
C PHE A 122 2.99 7.90 5.65
N ALA A 123 2.84 6.94 6.55
CA ALA A 123 3.32 7.03 7.92
C ALA A 123 4.68 6.34 8.04
N PHE A 124 5.59 6.95 8.81
CA PHE A 124 6.92 6.40 9.05
C PHE A 124 6.92 5.50 10.28
N VAL A 125 7.64 4.39 10.17
CA VAL A 125 7.83 3.41 11.24
C VAL A 125 9.33 3.16 11.43
N GLU A 126 9.77 2.99 12.67
CA GLU A 126 11.19 2.80 12.99
C GLU A 126 11.67 1.38 12.65
N SER A 127 10.84 0.38 12.96
CA SER A 127 11.14 -1.03 12.75
C SER A 127 9.95 -1.79 12.19
N GLU A 128 10.18 -2.83 11.39
CA GLU A 128 9.11 -3.75 10.95
C GLU A 128 8.44 -4.46 12.14
N ALA A 129 9.16 -4.58 13.27
CA ALA A 129 8.61 -5.12 14.51
C ALA A 129 7.43 -4.30 15.05
N ASP A 130 7.37 -3.01 14.77
CA ASP A 130 6.28 -2.15 15.25
C ASP A 130 4.96 -2.42 14.51
N VAL A 131 5.03 -3.04 13.33
CA VAL A 131 3.87 -3.48 12.53
C VAL A 131 3.60 -4.99 12.71
N ALA A 132 4.38 -5.66 13.56
CA ALA A 132 4.22 -7.09 13.82
C ALA A 132 2.90 -7.36 14.54
N TYR A 133 2.11 -8.29 14.00
CA TYR A 133 0.90 -8.79 14.65
C TYR A 133 1.11 -10.18 15.25
N ASN A 134 1.75 -11.08 14.50
CA ASN A 134 1.99 -12.45 14.95
C ASN A 134 3.30 -13.01 14.39
N TYR A 135 3.85 -14.02 15.07
CA TYR A 135 4.99 -14.79 14.61
C TYR A 135 4.56 -16.23 14.36
N ILE A 136 4.74 -16.71 13.13
CA ILE A 136 4.30 -18.04 12.69
C ILE A 136 5.46 -18.90 12.25
#